data_AF-A0A954C513-F1
#
_entry.id   AF-A0A954C513-F1
#
_cell.length_a   1.000
_cell.length_b   1.000
_cell.length_c   1.000
_cell.angle_alpha   90.00
_cell.angle_beta   90.00
_cell.angle_gamma   90.00
#
_symmetry.space_group_name_H-M   'P 1'
#
loop_
_entity.id
_entity.type
_entity.pdbx_description
1 polymer ?
#
loop_
_entity_poly.entity_id
_entity_poly.type
_entity_poly.pdbx_seq_one_letter_code
_entity_poly.pdbx_strand_id
1 'polypeptide(L)'
;MSQLRTSVFPLLLLLSLAASSGGPSSAYSSMTSAERGLVLRYFWQVPKVFSAANFARDEAARRYPQLAGQDDQRDAFRHSVWNGAMTARLRSTRAAERWATAHEDVPGNPPVRQAMDLANNQTGRDTAWSMRTQGGPWWRRTRFPSDGELAARFQAMVDGGGLLMIEAVNGQRDPHAGALVPTTTP
;
A
#
# COMPACT_ATOMS: atom_id res chain seq x y z
N MET A 1 6.30 -52.34 -3.58
CA MET A 1 7.36 -51.30 -3.69
C MET A 1 6.84 -50.17 -4.58
N SER A 2 7.26 -48.93 -4.28
CA SER A 2 6.96 -47.65 -4.97
C SER A 2 5.81 -46.85 -4.32
N GLN A 3 6.01 -46.30 -3.11
CA GLN A 3 6.60 -44.99 -2.79
C GLN A 3 5.92 -43.79 -3.49
N LEU A 4 5.20 -43.03 -2.68
CA LEU A 4 4.62 -41.73 -3.01
C LEU A 4 5.70 -40.77 -3.51
N ARG A 5 5.43 -40.06 -4.61
CA ARG A 5 6.09 -38.79 -4.92
C ARG A 5 5.12 -37.65 -4.65
N THR A 6 5.23 -37.12 -3.43
CA THR A 6 4.80 -35.78 -3.07
C THR A 6 5.40 -34.78 -4.05
N SER A 7 4.56 -34.18 -4.90
CA SER A 7 4.94 -33.02 -5.69
C SER A 7 4.99 -31.80 -4.76
N VAL A 8 6.15 -31.61 -4.15
CA VAL A 8 6.51 -30.39 -3.42
C VAL A 8 7.03 -29.41 -4.46
N PHE A 9 6.16 -28.55 -4.98
CA PHE A 9 6.56 -27.36 -5.74
C PHE A 9 5.92 -26.15 -5.04
N PRO A 10 6.69 -25.50 -4.16
CA PRO A 10 7.01 -24.10 -4.44
C PRO A 10 8.44 -23.79 -3.99
N LEU A 11 9.39 -23.86 -4.91
CA LEU A 11 10.71 -23.28 -4.73
C LEU A 11 11.09 -22.59 -6.03
N LEU A 12 11.62 -21.38 -5.91
CA LEU A 12 12.03 -20.43 -6.97
C LEU A 12 10.95 -19.44 -7.43
N LEU A 13 10.84 -18.31 -6.73
CA LEU A 13 11.22 -17.01 -7.30
C LEU A 13 11.33 -15.90 -6.22
N LEU A 14 12.37 -15.98 -5.39
CA LEU A 14 12.87 -14.86 -4.59
C LEU A 14 13.82 -14.00 -5.44
N LEU A 15 13.31 -13.40 -6.52
CA LEU A 15 14.08 -12.47 -7.35
C LEU A 15 13.20 -11.30 -7.81
N SER A 16 13.09 -10.31 -6.93
CA SER A 16 13.11 -8.90 -7.31
C SER A 16 13.50 -8.08 -6.07
N LEU A 17 14.76 -8.21 -5.67
CA LEU A 17 15.35 -7.35 -4.65
C LEU A 17 16.45 -6.52 -5.27
N ALA A 18 16.12 -5.26 -5.51
CA ALA A 18 17.08 -4.19 -5.65
C ALA A 18 16.33 -2.89 -5.35
N ALA A 19 16.24 -2.53 -4.06
CA ALA A 19 16.07 -1.16 -3.55
C ALA A 19 15.74 -1.12 -2.03
N SER A 20 16.33 -2.01 -1.24
CA SER A 20 16.45 -1.81 0.21
C SER A 20 17.76 -2.42 0.65
N SER A 21 18.52 -1.73 1.49
CA SER A 21 19.89 -2.03 1.93
C SER A 21 20.07 -3.32 2.76
N GLY A 22 19.20 -4.32 2.58
CA GLY A 22 19.32 -5.66 3.12
C GLY A 22 18.67 -6.65 2.15
N GLY A 23 19.37 -7.75 1.84
CA GLY A 23 18.98 -8.74 0.84
C GLY A 23 17.62 -9.43 1.07
N PRO A 24 17.25 -10.43 0.24
CA PRO A 24 15.87 -10.94 0.16
C PRO A 24 15.29 -11.47 1.47
N SER A 25 16.16 -11.96 2.34
CA SER A 25 15.84 -12.40 3.69
C SER A 25 15.40 -11.27 4.62
N SER A 26 15.94 -10.06 4.47
CA SER A 26 15.59 -8.90 5.30
C SER A 26 14.17 -8.41 5.00
N ALA A 27 13.83 -8.27 3.71
CA ALA A 27 12.49 -7.88 3.28
C ALA A 27 11.40 -8.91 3.66
N TYR A 28 11.72 -10.21 3.66
CA TYR A 28 10.81 -11.25 4.13
C TYR A 28 10.65 -11.24 5.66
N SER A 29 11.73 -10.95 6.40
CA SER A 29 11.71 -10.87 7.86
C SER A 29 10.93 -9.65 8.36
N SER A 30 10.85 -8.57 7.59
CA SER A 30 10.07 -7.38 7.91
C SER A 30 8.57 -7.48 7.60
N MET A 31 8.12 -8.58 6.99
CA MET A 31 6.70 -8.81 6.71
C MET A 31 5.92 -9.22 7.96
N THR A 32 4.64 -8.87 8.01
CA THR A 32 3.71 -9.42 9.01
C THR A 32 3.54 -10.93 8.82
N SER A 33 3.03 -11.62 9.84
CA SER A 33 2.67 -13.05 9.72
C SER A 33 1.61 -13.27 8.62
N ALA A 34 0.66 -12.37 8.50
CA ALA A 34 -0.37 -12.39 7.47
C ALA A 34 0.22 -12.21 6.06
N GLU A 35 1.13 -11.24 5.86
CA GLU A 35 1.81 -11.02 4.58
C GLU A 35 2.62 -12.25 4.14
N ARG A 36 3.34 -12.90 5.07
CA ARG A 36 4.07 -14.16 4.76
C ARG A 36 3.14 -15.25 4.24
N GLY A 37 1.94 -15.38 4.81
CA GLY A 37 0.91 -16.30 4.31
C GLY A 37 0.42 -15.96 2.90
N LEU A 38 0.29 -14.66 2.59
CA LEU A 38 -0.09 -14.20 1.24
C LEU A 38 1.02 -14.42 0.21
N VAL A 39 2.30 -14.24 0.57
CA VAL A 39 3.43 -14.52 -0.32
C VAL A 39 3.39 -15.96 -0.82
N LEU A 40 3.09 -16.92 0.06
CA LEU A 40 2.97 -18.33 -0.35
C LEU A 40 1.76 -18.58 -1.26
N ARG A 41 0.61 -17.97 -0.95
CA ARG A 41 -0.67 -18.22 -1.65
C ARG A 41 -0.82 -17.46 -2.96
N TYR A 42 -0.23 -16.27 -3.06
CA TYR A 42 -0.41 -15.32 -4.15
C TYR A 42 0.95 -14.83 -4.67
N PHE A 43 1.96 -15.69 -4.72
CA PHE A 43 3.33 -15.33 -5.10
C PHE A 43 3.41 -14.56 -6.44
N TRP A 44 2.54 -14.88 -7.41
CA TRP A 44 2.48 -14.18 -8.70
C TRP A 44 2.03 -12.70 -8.60
N GLN A 45 1.43 -12.30 -7.47
CA GLN A 45 1.04 -10.92 -7.19
C GLN A 45 2.22 -10.12 -6.60
N VAL A 46 3.19 -10.79 -5.99
CA VAL A 46 4.30 -10.15 -5.24
C VAL A 46 5.06 -9.12 -6.08
N PRO A 47 5.46 -9.38 -7.34
CA PRO A 47 6.17 -8.37 -8.13
C PRO A 47 5.37 -7.07 -8.32
N LYS A 48 4.04 -7.18 -8.46
CA LYS A 48 3.14 -6.04 -8.63
C LYS A 48 2.93 -5.28 -7.33
N VAL A 49 2.76 -5.99 -6.22
CA VAL A 49 2.60 -5.42 -4.87
C VAL A 49 3.89 -4.69 -4.47
N PHE A 50 5.04 -5.32 -4.68
CA PHE A 50 6.36 -4.75 -4.38
C PHE A 50 6.66 -3.52 -5.25
N SER A 51 6.43 -3.60 -6.56
CA SER A 51 6.58 -2.45 -7.47
C SER A 51 5.66 -1.29 -7.07
N ALA A 52 4.44 -1.57 -6.60
CA ALA A 52 3.55 -0.53 -6.08
C ALA A 52 4.06 0.12 -4.80
N ALA A 53 4.58 -0.67 -3.87
CA ALA A 53 5.12 -0.17 -2.62
C ALA A 53 6.35 0.73 -2.86
N ASN A 54 7.28 0.30 -3.72
CA ASN A 54 8.45 1.09 -4.07
C ASN A 54 8.06 2.41 -4.73
N PHE A 55 7.16 2.36 -5.73
CA PHE A 55 6.66 3.57 -6.36
C PHE A 55 6.06 4.55 -5.34
N ALA A 56 5.21 4.07 -4.43
CA ALA A 56 4.60 4.91 -3.40
C ALA A 56 5.63 5.49 -2.43
N ARG A 57 6.62 4.70 -2.00
CA ARG A 57 7.70 5.13 -1.10
C ARG A 57 8.58 6.20 -1.73
N ASP A 58 9.04 5.97 -2.95
CA ASP A 58 9.93 6.88 -3.67
C ASP A 58 9.20 8.20 -3.94
N GLU A 59 7.95 8.11 -4.37
CA GLU A 59 7.15 9.28 -4.70
C GLU A 59 6.78 10.10 -3.46
N ALA A 60 6.44 9.45 -2.34
CA ALA A 60 6.21 10.11 -1.06
C ALA A 60 7.49 10.77 -0.51
N ALA A 61 8.64 10.10 -0.61
CA ALA A 61 9.93 10.65 -0.20
C ALA A 61 10.35 11.85 -1.05
N ARG A 62 10.07 11.81 -2.36
CA ARG A 62 10.36 12.91 -3.28
C ARG A 62 9.49 14.14 -3.01
N ARG A 63 8.21 13.95 -2.67
CA ARG A 63 7.27 15.06 -2.42
C ARG A 63 7.38 15.66 -1.03
N TYR A 64 7.69 14.84 -0.03
CA TYR A 64 7.72 15.26 1.37
C TYR A 64 9.04 14.89 2.07
N PRO A 65 10.20 15.31 1.54
CA PRO A 65 11.50 14.93 2.09
C PRO A 65 11.70 15.39 3.55
N GLN A 66 10.99 16.44 3.96
CA GLN A 66 11.04 17.03 5.30
C GLN A 66 10.18 16.32 6.35
N LEU A 67 9.27 15.44 5.93
CA LEU A 67 8.31 14.78 6.84
C LEU A 67 8.82 13.42 7.31
N ALA A 68 8.51 13.09 8.56
CA ALA A 68 8.94 11.85 9.21
C ALA A 68 8.41 10.60 8.48
N GLY A 69 7.21 10.69 7.90
CA GLY A 69 6.57 9.64 7.14
C GLY A 69 5.80 8.63 7.98
N GLN A 70 5.43 8.98 9.21
CA GLN A 70 4.55 8.21 10.08
C GLN A 70 3.48 9.15 10.62
N ASP A 71 2.21 8.76 10.50
CA ASP A 71 1.04 9.51 10.96
C ASP A 71 0.79 10.86 10.23
N ASP A 72 1.70 11.27 9.34
CA ASP A 72 1.69 12.57 8.68
C ASP A 72 1.20 12.52 7.22
N GLN A 73 1.22 13.68 6.57
CA GLN A 73 0.85 13.84 5.15
C GLN A 73 1.64 12.90 4.21
N ARG A 74 2.91 12.63 4.51
CA ARG A 74 3.73 11.72 3.71
C ARG A 74 3.25 10.29 3.86
N ASP A 75 2.81 9.91 5.05
CA ASP A 75 2.22 8.60 5.33
C ASP A 75 0.87 8.43 4.60
N ALA A 76 -0.06 9.36 4.80
CA ALA A 76 -1.37 9.35 4.17
C ALA A 76 -1.29 9.26 2.64
N PHE A 77 -0.41 10.07 2.04
CA PHE A 77 -0.12 10.03 0.60
C PHE A 77 0.43 8.66 0.17
N ARG A 78 1.41 8.11 0.89
CA ARG A 78 2.04 6.83 0.58
C ARG A 78 1.03 5.68 0.61
N HIS A 79 0.19 5.60 1.63
CA HIS A 79 -0.85 4.56 1.75
C HIS A 79 -1.86 4.61 0.60
N SER A 80 -2.31 5.82 0.25
CA SER A 80 -3.27 6.05 -0.84
C SER A 80 -2.67 5.68 -2.20
N VAL A 81 -1.44 6.14 -2.49
CA VAL A 81 -0.73 5.80 -3.74
C VAL A 81 -0.46 4.31 -3.83
N TRP A 82 0.01 3.69 -2.75
CA TRP A 82 0.29 2.25 -2.75
C TRP A 82 -0.95 1.45 -3.10
N ASN A 83 -2.09 1.73 -2.46
CA ASN A 83 -3.34 1.02 -2.71
C ASN A 83 -3.93 1.30 -4.10
N GLY A 84 -3.84 2.54 -4.58
CA GLY A 84 -4.27 2.88 -5.92
C GLY A 84 -3.44 2.18 -6.99
N ALA A 85 -2.11 2.23 -6.86
CA ALA A 85 -1.19 1.64 -7.82
C ALA A 85 -1.21 0.10 -7.76
N MET A 86 -1.44 -0.48 -6.57
CA MET A 86 -1.68 -1.91 -6.40
C MET A 86 -3.00 -2.34 -7.07
N THR A 87 -4.08 -1.56 -6.92
CA THR A 87 -5.37 -1.80 -7.59
C THR A 87 -5.23 -1.79 -9.11
N ALA A 88 -4.49 -0.83 -9.67
CA ALA A 88 -4.24 -0.74 -11.10
C ALA A 88 -3.44 -1.94 -11.64
N ARG A 89 -2.34 -2.32 -10.96
CA ARG A 89 -1.47 -3.43 -11.40
C ARG A 89 -2.13 -4.80 -11.23
N LEU A 90 -2.86 -5.01 -10.13
CA LEU A 90 -3.59 -6.25 -9.85
C LEU A 90 -4.94 -6.32 -10.57
N ARG A 91 -5.45 -5.18 -11.05
CA ARG A 91 -6.76 -5.04 -11.69
C ARG A 91 -7.90 -5.53 -10.78
N SER A 92 -7.76 -5.34 -9.47
CA SER A 92 -8.69 -5.85 -8.47
C SER A 92 -8.56 -5.08 -7.16
N THR A 93 -9.66 -4.44 -6.72
CA THR A 93 -9.75 -3.81 -5.39
C THR A 93 -9.61 -4.85 -4.29
N ARG A 94 -10.31 -5.99 -4.41
CA ARG A 94 -10.24 -7.10 -3.44
C ARG A 94 -8.83 -7.70 -3.30
N ALA A 95 -8.05 -7.73 -4.37
CA ALA A 95 -6.67 -8.19 -4.27
C ALA A 95 -5.79 -7.18 -3.54
N ALA A 96 -5.92 -5.89 -3.86
CA ALA A 96 -5.20 -4.83 -3.18
C ALA A 96 -5.55 -4.75 -1.69
N GLU A 97 -6.84 -4.83 -1.36
CA GLU A 97 -7.34 -4.82 0.02
C GLU A 97 -6.71 -5.92 0.86
N ARG A 98 -6.71 -7.16 0.36
CA ARG A 98 -6.13 -8.30 1.09
C ARG A 98 -4.65 -8.08 1.43
N TRP A 99 -3.87 -7.52 0.51
CA TRP A 99 -2.46 -7.21 0.78
C TRP A 99 -2.31 -6.05 1.76
N ALA A 100 -3.08 -4.98 1.59
CA ALA A 100 -3.06 -3.83 2.47
C ALA A 100 -3.49 -4.18 3.91
N THR A 101 -4.60 -4.89 4.09
CA THR A 101 -5.06 -5.33 5.42
C THR A 101 -4.03 -6.25 6.10
N ALA A 102 -3.37 -7.12 5.35
CA ALA A 102 -2.30 -7.95 5.91
C ALA A 102 -1.08 -7.11 6.35
N HIS A 103 -0.80 -6.01 5.66
CA HIS A 103 0.27 -5.07 6.03
C HIS A 103 -0.04 -4.32 7.31
N GLU A 104 -1.30 -3.91 7.51
CA GLU A 104 -1.74 -3.20 8.71
C GLU A 104 -1.88 -4.10 9.95
N ASP A 105 -1.74 -5.42 9.82
CA ASP A 105 -1.79 -6.40 10.92
C ASP A 105 -0.46 -6.44 11.70
N VAL A 106 -0.04 -5.27 12.19
CA VAL A 106 1.19 -5.09 12.97
C VAL A 106 0.87 -5.20 14.46
N PRO A 107 1.48 -6.16 15.19
CA PRO A 107 1.27 -6.28 16.64
C PRO A 107 1.64 -4.99 17.38
N GLY A 108 0.72 -4.49 18.21
CA GLY A 108 0.93 -3.28 19.00
C GLY A 108 0.78 -1.97 18.23
N ASN A 109 0.29 -1.99 16.99
CA ASN A 109 -0.02 -0.78 16.24
C ASN A 109 -1.15 0.01 16.95
N PRO A 110 -1.02 1.32 17.19
CA PRO A 110 -2.10 2.11 17.79
C PRO A 110 -3.38 2.05 16.94
N PRO A 111 -4.57 1.83 17.54
CA PRO A 111 -5.83 1.70 16.79
C PRO A 111 -6.14 2.90 15.90
N VAL A 112 -5.79 4.12 16.35
CA VAL A 112 -6.00 5.34 15.56
C VAL A 112 -5.14 5.39 14.31
N ARG A 113 -3.87 4.94 14.40
CA ARG A 113 -2.97 4.84 13.24
C ARG A 113 -3.51 3.82 12.25
N GLN A 114 -3.81 2.62 12.75
CA GLN A 114 -4.36 1.56 11.91
C GLN A 114 -5.66 1.99 11.21
N ALA A 115 -6.52 2.77 11.87
CA ALA A 115 -7.73 3.32 11.27
C ALA A 115 -7.42 4.33 10.15
N MET A 116 -6.46 5.24 10.36
CA MET A 116 -5.99 6.18 9.33
C MET A 116 -5.44 5.43 8.12
N ASP A 117 -4.55 4.45 8.35
CA ASP A 117 -3.93 3.66 7.29
C ASP A 117 -4.97 2.88 6.49
N LEU A 118 -5.90 2.18 7.16
CA LEU A 118 -6.99 1.45 6.52
C LEU A 118 -7.92 2.36 5.71
N ALA A 119 -8.23 3.56 6.21
CA ALA A 119 -9.08 4.51 5.51
C ALA A 119 -8.38 5.07 4.25
N ASN A 120 -7.12 5.48 4.35
CA ASN A 120 -6.34 5.95 3.20
C ASN A 120 -6.09 4.81 2.19
N ASN A 121 -5.90 3.58 2.67
CA ASN A 121 -5.81 2.38 1.84
C ASN A 121 -7.12 2.20 1.04
N GLN A 122 -8.28 2.31 1.68
CA GLN A 122 -9.59 2.23 1.02
C GLN A 122 -9.77 3.34 -0.03
N THR A 123 -9.52 4.59 0.35
CA THR A 123 -9.54 5.76 -0.55
C THR A 123 -8.67 5.55 -1.79
N GLY A 124 -7.48 4.97 -1.61
CA GLY A 124 -6.56 4.62 -2.68
C GLY A 124 -7.19 3.64 -3.69
N ARG A 125 -7.78 2.55 -3.20
CA ARG A 125 -8.42 1.52 -4.04
C ARG A 125 -9.61 2.08 -4.80
N ASP A 126 -10.49 2.81 -4.13
CA ASP A 126 -11.71 3.34 -4.72
C ASP A 126 -11.42 4.38 -5.79
N THR A 127 -10.46 5.27 -5.53
CA THR A 127 -10.03 6.28 -6.49
C THR A 127 -9.43 5.66 -7.74
N ALA A 128 -8.50 4.70 -7.60
CA ALA A 128 -7.91 4.04 -8.75
C ALA A 128 -8.94 3.24 -9.56
N TRP A 129 -9.91 2.61 -8.87
CA TRP A 129 -11.00 1.92 -9.52
C TRP A 129 -11.85 2.92 -10.29
N SER A 130 -12.30 4.02 -9.69
CA SER A 130 -13.18 5.02 -10.34
C SER A 130 -12.54 5.68 -11.56
N MET A 131 -11.22 5.87 -11.55
CA MET A 131 -10.44 6.43 -12.67
C MET A 131 -10.30 5.46 -13.87
N ARG A 132 -10.67 4.19 -13.74
CA ARG A 132 -10.59 3.23 -14.85
C ARG A 132 -11.54 3.64 -15.98
N THR A 133 -11.09 3.57 -17.22
CA THR A 133 -11.96 3.75 -18.38
C THR A 133 -12.40 2.40 -18.92
N GLN A 134 -13.70 2.27 -19.23
CA GLN A 134 -14.27 1.10 -19.88
C GLN A 134 -14.61 1.48 -21.33
N GLY A 135 -14.05 0.78 -22.30
CA GLY A 135 -14.37 1.03 -23.70
C GLY A 135 -13.39 0.38 -24.66
N GLY A 136 -13.88 0.15 -25.88
CA GLY A 136 -13.13 -0.43 -26.98
C GLY A 136 -13.66 -1.80 -27.42
N PRO A 137 -13.13 -2.33 -28.52
CA PRO A 137 -13.48 -3.66 -29.01
C PRO A 137 -13.12 -4.74 -27.99
N TRP A 138 -13.59 -5.97 -28.18
CA TRP A 138 -13.46 -7.07 -27.21
C TRP A 138 -12.02 -7.36 -26.71
N TRP A 139 -10.99 -6.89 -27.42
CA TRP A 139 -9.58 -6.97 -27.02
C TRP A 139 -9.06 -5.80 -26.17
N ARG A 140 -9.80 -4.68 -26.02
CA ARG A 140 -9.48 -3.55 -25.13
C ARG A 140 -10.52 -3.48 -24.01
N ARG A 141 -10.37 -4.33 -23.00
CA ARG A 141 -11.23 -4.32 -21.81
C ARG A 141 -10.51 -3.67 -20.63
N THR A 142 -10.96 -2.48 -20.29
CA THR A 142 -10.57 -1.68 -19.11
C THR A 142 -9.12 -1.20 -19.08
N ARG A 143 -8.92 0.12 -19.17
CA ARG A 143 -7.65 0.79 -18.88
C ARG A 143 -7.69 1.35 -17.46
N PHE A 144 -6.69 1.01 -16.66
CA PHE A 144 -6.47 1.63 -15.36
C PHE A 144 -5.58 2.87 -15.50
N PRO A 145 -5.65 3.83 -14.57
CA PRO A 145 -4.74 4.97 -14.55
C PRO A 145 -3.28 4.52 -14.39
N SER A 146 -2.37 5.28 -14.98
CA SER A 146 -0.94 5.17 -14.79
C SER A 146 -0.51 5.64 -13.39
N ASP A 147 0.71 5.24 -13.00
CA ASP A 147 1.33 5.65 -11.75
C ASP A 147 1.37 7.19 -11.59
N GLY A 148 1.69 7.93 -12.66
CA GLY A 148 1.70 9.39 -12.67
C GLY A 148 0.30 10.01 -12.50
N GLU A 149 -0.72 9.47 -13.19
CA GLU A 149 -2.13 9.91 -13.03
C GLU A 149 -2.61 9.68 -11.59
N LEU A 150 -2.26 8.54 -10.99
CA LEU A 150 -2.58 8.23 -9.59
C LEU A 150 -1.87 9.18 -8.62
N ALA A 151 -0.55 9.34 -8.75
CA ALA A 151 0.22 10.23 -7.88
C ALA A 151 -0.26 11.68 -7.94
N ALA A 152 -0.59 12.19 -9.14
CA ALA A 152 -1.19 13.52 -9.30
C ALA A 152 -2.57 13.61 -8.64
N ARG A 153 -3.42 12.59 -8.82
CA ARG A 153 -4.75 12.57 -8.20
C ARG A 153 -4.66 12.57 -6.67
N PHE A 154 -3.80 11.76 -6.07
CA PHE A 154 -3.65 11.70 -4.62
C PHE A 154 -2.97 12.95 -4.07
N GLN A 155 -2.08 13.59 -4.81
CA GLN A 155 -1.57 14.91 -4.43
C GLN A 155 -2.71 15.94 -4.36
N ALA A 156 -3.60 15.98 -5.35
CA ALA A 156 -4.75 16.87 -5.30
C ALA A 156 -5.70 16.55 -4.13
N MET A 157 -5.79 15.29 -3.69
CA MET A 157 -6.54 14.92 -2.48
C MET A 157 -5.86 15.41 -1.21
N VAL A 158 -4.53 15.35 -1.14
CA VAL A 158 -3.77 15.95 -0.05
C VAL A 158 -4.01 17.45 0.02
N ASP A 159 -3.87 18.15 -1.11
CA ASP A 159 -4.03 19.61 -1.19
C ASP A 159 -5.46 20.06 -0.84
N GLY A 160 -6.46 19.20 -1.10
CA GLY A 160 -7.87 19.45 -0.82
C GLY A 160 -8.41 18.78 0.45
N GLY A 161 -7.56 18.33 1.39
CA GLY A 161 -7.99 17.77 2.67
C GLY A 161 -8.74 16.42 2.59
N GLY A 162 -8.64 15.72 1.46
CA GLY A 162 -9.35 14.47 1.18
C GLY A 162 -8.66 13.19 1.67
N LEU A 163 -7.49 13.28 2.29
CA LEU A 163 -6.79 12.16 2.93
C LEU A 163 -6.72 12.38 4.44
N LEU A 164 -6.88 11.30 5.20
CA LEU A 164 -6.82 11.37 6.67
C LEU A 164 -5.37 11.43 7.12
N MET A 165 -5.10 12.34 8.03
CA MET A 165 -3.81 12.47 8.71
C MET A 165 -4.05 12.51 10.21
N ILE A 166 -3.00 12.19 10.94
CA ILE A 166 -2.92 12.29 12.38
C ILE A 166 -2.03 13.51 12.66
N GLU A 167 -2.62 14.70 12.73
CA GLU A 167 -1.84 15.93 12.93
C GLU A 167 -1.27 16.02 14.35
N ALA A 168 -0.02 16.52 14.45
CA ALA A 168 0.47 17.16 15.66
C ALA A 168 -0.01 18.61 15.66
N VAL A 169 -0.95 18.97 16.53
CA VAL A 169 -1.35 20.36 16.73
C VAL A 169 -0.12 21.13 17.25
N ASN A 170 0.40 22.09 16.47
CA ASN A 170 1.43 23.05 16.90
C ASN A 170 2.68 22.45 17.57
N GLY A 171 3.27 21.41 17.00
CA GLY A 171 4.63 21.00 17.35
C GLY A 171 4.81 20.38 18.75
N GLN A 172 3.75 20.00 19.45
CA GLN A 172 3.84 19.10 20.60
C GLN A 172 3.03 17.82 20.36
N ARG A 173 3.70 16.66 20.53
CA ARG A 173 3.00 15.41 20.82
C ARG A 173 2.27 15.60 22.15
N ASP A 174 0.96 15.36 22.17
CA ASP A 174 0.18 15.33 23.41
C ASP A 174 0.79 14.29 24.38
N PRO A 175 1.20 14.70 25.59
CA PRO A 175 1.81 13.79 26.56
C PRO A 175 0.82 12.96 27.38
N HIS A 176 -0.51 13.10 27.26
CA HIS A 176 -1.45 12.51 28.23
C HIS A 176 -2.72 11.79 27.73
N ALA A 177 -3.07 11.76 26.44
CA ALA A 177 -4.14 10.87 25.96
C ALA A 177 -4.01 10.53 24.46
N GLY A 178 -3.83 9.25 24.14
CA GLY A 178 -3.66 8.74 22.77
C GLY A 178 -4.95 8.67 21.95
N ALA A 179 -5.52 9.82 21.57
CA ALA A 179 -6.50 9.90 20.50
C ALA A 179 -6.23 11.12 19.63
N LEU A 180 -5.89 10.87 18.37
CA LEU A 180 -5.73 11.90 17.35
C LEU A 180 -7.03 11.95 16.55
N VAL A 181 -7.57 13.16 16.36
CA VAL A 181 -8.78 13.36 15.56
C VAL A 181 -8.37 13.28 14.09
N PRO A 182 -8.95 12.38 13.28
CA PRO A 182 -8.69 12.37 11.84
C PRO A 182 -9.05 13.75 11.28
N THR A 183 -8.09 14.43 10.67
CA THR A 183 -8.41 15.69 9.99
C THR A 183 -9.10 15.35 8.67
N THR A 184 -10.38 15.70 8.57
CA THR A 184 -11.02 16.07 7.31
C THR A 184 -11.08 17.59 7.33
N THR A 185 -10.06 18.27 6.81
CA THR A 185 -10.12 19.73 6.77
C THR A 185 -11.03 20.14 5.59
N PRO A 186 -12.05 20.98 5.80
CA PRO A 186 -13.09 21.34 4.82
C PRO A 186 -12.60 22.23 3.66
#